data_AF-A0A0S7Y749-F1
#
_entry.id   AF-A0A0S7Y749-F1
#
_cell.length_a   1.000
_cell.length_b   1.000
_cell.length_c   1.000
_cell.angle_alpha   90.00
_cell.angle_beta   90.00
_cell.angle_gamma   90.00
#
_symmetry.space_group_name_H-M   'P 1'
#
loop_
_entity.id
_entity.type
_entity.pdbx_description
1 polymer ?
#
loop_
_entity_poly.entity_id
_entity_poly.type
_entity_poly.pdbx_seq_one_letter_code
_entity_poly.pdbx_strand_id
1 'polypeptide(L)'
;MPLFESEANRRIRREMKVRQAMRQMQKNLRYVAAARKAREIGDQTQYAYLRGTLKKTMACKKLLQRQLLAIQSALMVKKQAEANHQFATSMGALSRDISRLFGATDLEKTQADWERAMLQAETMEERMNLFLEGVEGTFAAEGLGEEAVSDDEIDRMIEAEVVTGQQKQLDELDQLRAEIAKERGSKEATR
;
A
#
# COMPACT_ATOMS: atom_id res chain seq x y z
N MET A 1 9.49 27.76 0.68
CA MET A 1 9.78 27.59 2.12
C MET A 1 9.22 26.26 2.62
N PRO A 2 10.00 25.15 2.59
CA PRO A 2 9.53 23.85 3.09
C PRO A 2 10.11 23.45 4.46
N LEU A 3 10.89 24.31 5.13
CA LEU A 3 11.71 23.91 6.29
C LEU A 3 10.96 23.70 7.62
N PHE A 4 9.65 23.95 7.70
CA PHE A 4 8.88 23.88 8.96
C PHE A 4 7.56 23.11 8.83
N GLU A 5 7.56 22.00 8.10
CA GLU A 5 6.40 21.09 8.12
C GLU A 5 6.47 20.17 9.34
N SER A 6 5.37 20.06 10.09
CA SER A 6 5.28 19.13 11.21
C SER A 6 5.59 17.69 10.76
N GLU A 7 6.20 16.89 11.64
CA GLU A 7 6.57 15.50 11.31
C GLU A 7 5.36 14.68 10.85
N ALA A 8 4.19 14.93 11.44
CA ALA A 8 2.93 14.33 11.02
C ALA A 8 2.57 14.68 9.56
N ASN A 9 2.72 15.94 9.16
CA ASN A 9 2.46 16.38 7.79
C ASN A 9 3.45 15.78 6.79
N ARG A 10 4.73 15.63 7.17
CA ARG A 10 5.74 14.96 6.33
C ARG A 10 5.36 13.49 6.10
N ARG A 11 4.91 12.78 7.14
CA ARG A 11 4.47 11.38 7.05
C ARG A 11 3.24 11.19 6.17
N ILE A 12 2.19 12.02 6.36
CA ILE A 12 0.98 12.00 5.53
C ILE A 12 1.31 12.27 4.07
N ARG A 13 2.20 13.23 3.81
CA ARG A 13 2.67 13.54 2.46
C ARG A 13 3.40 12.35 1.82
N ARG A 14 4.25 11.64 2.58
CA ARG A 14 4.94 10.43 2.10
C ARG A 14 3.93 9.35 1.70
N GLU A 15 2.96 9.06 2.57
CA GLU A 15 1.89 8.11 2.27
C GLU A 15 1.09 8.51 1.02
N MET A 16 0.71 9.79 0.89
CA MET A 16 -0.01 10.29 -0.28
C MET A 16 0.80 10.17 -1.57
N LYS A 17 2.10 10.47 -1.54
CA LYS A 17 2.99 10.32 -2.70
C LYS A 17 3.07 8.86 -3.16
N VAL A 18 3.25 7.91 -2.23
CA VAL A 18 3.28 6.47 -2.54
C VAL A 18 1.94 6.02 -3.15
N ARG A 19 0.81 6.43 -2.55
CA ARG A 19 -0.52 6.13 -3.10
C ARG A 19 -0.76 6.73 -4.48
N GLN A 20 -0.30 7.96 -4.72
CA GLN A 20 -0.41 8.63 -6.01
C GLN A 20 0.43 7.92 -7.08
N ALA A 21 1.66 7.53 -6.76
CA ALA A 21 2.52 6.75 -7.64
C ALA A 21 1.89 5.40 -8.00
N MET A 22 1.29 4.70 -7.03
CA MET A 22 0.56 3.45 -7.30
C MET A 22 -0.65 3.65 -8.21
N ARG A 23 -1.45 4.71 -8.01
CA ARG A 23 -2.59 5.02 -8.90
C ARG A 23 -2.14 5.32 -10.33
N GLN A 24 -1.01 6.01 -10.48
CA GLN A 24 -0.43 6.28 -11.80
C GLN A 24 0.05 4.98 -12.45
N MET A 25 0.65 4.05 -11.69
CA MET A 25 1.02 2.72 -12.19
C MET A 25 -0.17 1.83 -12.54
N GLN A 26 -1.31 1.98 -11.86
CA GLN A 26 -2.52 1.26 -12.26
C GLN A 26 -3.02 1.70 -13.65
N LYS A 27 -2.79 2.95 -14.08
CA LYS A 27 -3.12 3.38 -15.45
C LYS A 27 -2.26 2.67 -16.51
N ASN A 28 -1.11 2.12 -16.12
CA ASN A 28 -0.25 1.30 -16.99
C ASN A 28 -0.83 -0.11 -17.25
N LEU A 29 -1.97 -0.48 -16.66
CA LEU A 29 -2.75 -1.68 -17.07
C LEU A 29 -3.11 -1.66 -18.57
N ARG A 30 -3.12 -0.48 -19.21
CA ARG A 30 -3.25 -0.33 -20.67
C ARG A 30 -2.18 -1.11 -21.46
N TYR A 31 -1.00 -1.38 -20.89
CA TYR A 31 0.02 -2.19 -21.54
C TYR A 31 -0.34 -3.67 -21.63
N VAL A 32 -1.23 -4.19 -20.77
CA VAL A 32 -1.73 -5.57 -20.84
C VAL A 32 -2.56 -5.77 -22.11
N ALA A 33 -3.49 -4.84 -22.37
CA ALA A 33 -4.32 -4.86 -23.58
C ALA A 33 -3.46 -4.69 -24.86
N ALA A 34 -2.42 -3.84 -24.81
CA ALA A 34 -1.48 -3.70 -25.92
C ALA A 34 -0.65 -4.97 -26.15
N ALA A 35 -0.17 -5.62 -25.08
CA ALA A 35 0.59 -6.87 -25.18
C ALA A 35 -0.26 -8.01 -25.76
N ARG A 36 -1.53 -8.09 -25.36
CA ARG A 36 -2.51 -9.02 -25.95
C ARG A 36 -2.65 -8.78 -27.45
N LYS A 37 -2.88 -7.54 -27.87
CA LYS A 37 -3.04 -7.19 -29.28
C LYS A 37 -1.78 -7.51 -30.10
N ALA A 38 -0.59 -7.27 -29.55
CA ALA A 38 0.67 -7.66 -30.20
C ALA A 38 0.76 -9.18 -30.41
N ARG A 39 0.33 -9.98 -29.42
CA ARG A 39 0.25 -11.45 -29.52
C ARG A 39 -0.77 -11.91 -30.56
N GLU A 40 -1.93 -11.27 -30.64
CA GLU A 40 -2.99 -11.59 -31.62
C GLU A 40 -2.56 -11.32 -33.07
N ILE A 41 -1.76 -10.27 -33.29
CA ILE A 41 -1.27 -9.90 -34.64
C ILE A 41 0.04 -10.66 -34.99
N GLY A 42 0.60 -11.43 -34.05
CA GLY A 42 1.83 -12.20 -34.25
C GLY A 42 3.12 -11.35 -34.20
N ASP A 43 3.06 -10.12 -33.70
CA ASP A 43 4.23 -9.25 -33.55
C ASP A 43 4.99 -9.61 -32.27
N GLN A 44 5.89 -10.57 -32.41
CA GLN A 44 6.68 -11.12 -31.30
C GLN A 44 7.65 -10.09 -30.70
N THR A 45 8.16 -9.15 -31.50
CA THR A 45 9.08 -8.11 -31.04
C THR A 45 8.37 -7.13 -30.12
N GLN A 46 7.18 -6.65 -30.53
CA GLN A 46 6.36 -5.77 -29.69
C GLN A 46 5.85 -6.49 -28.45
N TYR A 47 5.46 -7.76 -28.57
CA TYR A 47 5.05 -8.56 -27.43
C TYR A 47 6.17 -8.68 -26.38
N ALA A 48 7.39 -9.03 -26.79
CA ALA A 48 8.54 -9.15 -25.89
C ALA A 48 8.88 -7.81 -25.20
N TYR A 49 8.82 -6.70 -25.95
CA TYR A 49 9.05 -5.35 -25.39
C TYR A 49 7.99 -4.97 -24.35
N LEU A 50 6.70 -5.20 -24.64
CA LEU A 50 5.60 -4.90 -23.74
C LEU A 50 5.64 -5.78 -22.48
N ARG A 51 6.00 -7.05 -22.62
CA ARG A 51 6.24 -7.98 -21.51
C ARG A 51 7.35 -7.50 -20.57
N GLY A 52 8.49 -7.04 -21.12
CA GLY A 52 9.57 -6.46 -20.32
C GLY A 52 9.15 -5.17 -19.59
N THR A 53 8.32 -4.34 -20.22
CA THR A 53 7.79 -3.10 -19.61
C THR A 53 6.79 -3.40 -18.48
N LEU A 54 5.93 -4.40 -18.68
CA LEU A 54 5.02 -4.91 -17.66
C LEU A 54 5.78 -5.46 -16.45
N LYS A 55 6.84 -6.24 -16.69
CA LYS A 55 7.72 -6.77 -15.64
C LYS A 55 8.31 -5.66 -14.76
N LYS A 56 8.89 -4.61 -15.38
CA LYS A 56 9.42 -3.44 -14.66
C LYS A 56 8.33 -2.71 -13.87
N THR A 57 7.14 -2.55 -14.46
CA THR A 57 6.00 -1.89 -13.81
C THR A 57 5.53 -2.69 -12.59
N MET A 58 5.49 -4.01 -12.69
CA MET A 58 5.09 -4.91 -11.61
C MET A 58 6.11 -4.95 -10.48
N ALA A 59 7.40 -4.98 -10.80
CA ALA A 59 8.47 -4.88 -9.81
C ALA A 59 8.34 -3.57 -9.02
N CYS A 60 8.12 -2.45 -9.71
CA CYS A 60 7.90 -1.17 -9.02
C CYS A 60 6.62 -1.15 -8.16
N LYS A 61 5.53 -1.75 -8.64
CA LYS A 61 4.30 -1.88 -7.86
C LYS A 61 4.53 -2.66 -6.57
N LYS A 62 5.24 -3.80 -6.62
CA LYS A 62 5.58 -4.60 -5.42
C LYS A 62 6.41 -3.79 -4.44
N LEU A 63 7.42 -3.06 -4.92
CA LEU A 63 8.23 -2.16 -4.11
C LEU A 63 7.40 -1.08 -3.40
N LEU A 64 6.54 -0.37 -4.15
CA LEU A 64 5.66 0.67 -3.58
C LEU A 64 4.67 0.10 -2.56
N GLN A 65 4.15 -1.11 -2.77
CA GLN A 65 3.29 -1.80 -1.82
C GLN A 65 4.03 -2.15 -0.53
N ARG A 66 5.25 -2.69 -0.65
CA ARG A 66 6.13 -2.98 0.50
C ARG A 66 6.42 -1.72 1.30
N GLN A 67 6.70 -0.61 0.62
CA GLN A 67 6.94 0.69 1.26
C GLN A 67 5.69 1.24 1.95
N LEU A 68 4.51 1.14 1.32
CA LEU A 68 3.26 1.55 1.97
C LEU A 68 3.02 0.73 3.25
N LEU A 69 3.26 -0.58 3.20
CA LEU A 69 3.12 -1.46 4.35
C LEU A 69 4.12 -1.10 5.46
N ALA A 70 5.36 -0.77 5.11
CA ALA A 70 6.37 -0.28 6.04
C ALA A 70 5.92 1.02 6.74
N ILE A 71 5.37 1.98 6.00
CA ILE A 71 4.81 3.23 6.55
C ILE A 71 3.63 2.93 7.48
N GLN A 72 2.74 2.02 7.12
CA GLN A 72 1.60 1.64 7.96
C GLN A 72 2.04 0.95 9.25
N SER A 73 3.00 0.05 9.16
CA SER A 73 3.58 -0.64 10.32
C SER A 73 4.25 0.36 11.26
N ALA A 74 4.99 1.32 10.71
CA ALA A 74 5.58 2.43 11.43
C ALA A 74 4.52 3.28 12.18
N LEU A 75 3.38 3.56 11.53
CA LEU A 75 2.26 4.28 12.16
C LEU A 75 1.64 3.49 13.32
N MET A 76 1.50 2.17 13.19
CA MET A 76 0.99 1.34 14.28
C MET A 76 1.94 1.34 15.48
N VAL A 77 3.24 1.18 15.25
CA VAL A 77 4.24 1.22 16.33
C VAL A 77 4.25 2.59 17.03
N LYS A 78 4.10 3.70 16.28
CA LYS A 78 3.97 5.03 16.88
C LYS A 78 2.76 5.12 17.81
N LYS A 79 1.58 4.69 17.34
CA LYS A 79 0.36 4.68 18.17
C LYS A 79 0.53 3.82 19.42
N GLN A 80 1.26 2.70 19.31
CA GLN A 80 1.59 1.86 20.46
C GLN A 80 2.52 2.58 21.45
N ALA A 81 3.53 3.29 20.96
CA ALA A 81 4.43 4.08 21.81
C ALA A 81 3.69 5.22 22.52
N GLU A 82 2.81 5.94 21.82
CA GLU A 82 1.94 6.98 22.38
C GLU A 82 1.02 6.41 23.48
N ALA A 83 0.38 5.25 23.22
CA ALA A 83 -0.46 4.57 24.20
C ALA A 83 0.35 4.12 25.44
N ASN A 84 1.55 3.58 25.25
CA ASN A 84 2.44 3.18 26.33
C ASN A 84 2.91 4.39 27.16
N HIS A 85 3.23 5.52 26.51
CA HIS A 85 3.60 6.76 27.17
C HIS A 85 2.44 7.33 28.00
N GLN A 86 1.23 7.36 27.43
CA GLN A 86 0.03 7.80 28.14
C GLN A 86 -0.26 6.90 29.35
N PHE A 87 -0.16 5.58 29.17
CA PHE A 87 -0.32 4.62 30.26
C PHE A 87 0.70 4.84 31.38
N ALA A 88 1.99 4.98 31.05
CA ALA A 88 3.05 5.28 32.02
C ALA A 88 2.78 6.61 32.76
N THR A 89 2.29 7.63 32.06
CA THR A 89 1.93 8.92 32.66
C THR A 89 0.77 8.79 33.65
N SER A 90 -0.31 8.11 33.25
CA SER A 90 -1.52 7.92 34.08
C SER A 90 -1.22 7.10 35.32
N MET A 91 -0.48 6.03 35.15
CA MET A 91 -0.01 5.22 36.27
C MET A 91 0.84 6.10 37.21
N GLY A 92 1.55 7.13 36.71
CA GLY A 92 2.58 7.83 37.50
C GLY A 92 1.95 8.85 38.43
N ALA A 93 0.80 9.37 38.00
CA ALA A 93 -0.14 10.04 38.89
C ALA A 93 -0.67 9.09 39.97
N LEU A 94 -1.17 7.90 39.59
CA LEU A 94 -1.71 6.91 40.54
C LEU A 94 -0.68 6.47 41.58
N SER A 95 0.55 6.19 41.17
CA SER A 95 1.67 5.81 42.03
C SER A 95 1.99 6.91 43.05
N ARG A 96 2.01 8.18 42.64
CA ARG A 96 2.19 9.33 43.55
C ARG A 96 1.03 9.47 44.53
N ASP A 97 -0.20 9.26 44.08
CA ASP A 97 -1.38 9.34 44.94
C ASP A 97 -1.43 8.19 45.96
N ILE A 98 -1.08 6.97 45.55
CA ILE A 98 -0.94 5.80 46.45
C ILE A 98 0.20 6.02 47.46
N SER A 99 1.34 6.57 47.01
CA SER A 99 2.48 6.90 47.89
C SER A 99 2.09 7.86 49.01
N ARG A 100 1.30 8.88 48.68
CA ARG A 100 0.77 9.85 49.65
C ARG A 100 -0.21 9.21 50.64
N LEU A 101 -0.93 8.18 50.23
CA LEU A 101 -1.96 7.52 51.04
C LEU A 101 -1.43 6.38 51.92
N PHE A 102 -0.41 5.63 51.48
CA PHE A 102 -0.04 4.34 52.11
C PHE A 102 1.38 4.24 52.66
N GLY A 103 2.27 5.20 52.42
CA GLY A 103 3.64 5.19 52.96
C GLY A 103 4.54 4.16 52.28
N ALA A 104 5.74 4.62 51.91
CA ALA A 104 6.68 3.94 51.01
C ALA A 104 7.06 2.52 51.45
N THR A 105 6.87 1.51 50.59
CA THR A 105 7.68 0.29 50.70
C THR A 105 8.00 -0.43 49.38
N ASP A 106 7.37 -0.11 48.24
CA ASP A 106 7.77 -0.70 46.94
C ASP A 106 7.66 0.24 45.73
N LEU A 107 7.52 1.55 46.00
CA LEU A 107 7.24 2.56 44.97
C LEU A 107 8.50 3.05 44.24
N GLU A 108 9.70 2.92 44.81
CA GLU A 108 10.95 3.31 44.15
C GLU A 108 11.30 2.39 42.98
N LYS A 109 11.13 1.07 43.13
CA LYS A 109 11.28 0.11 42.01
C LYS A 109 10.24 0.38 40.93
N THR A 110 9.01 0.62 41.36
CA THR A 110 7.92 1.01 40.47
C THR A 110 8.27 2.29 39.72
N GLN A 111 8.79 3.33 40.37
CA GLN A 111 9.23 4.54 39.69
C GLN A 111 10.37 4.29 38.69
N ALA A 112 11.37 3.49 39.05
CA ALA A 112 12.53 3.19 38.21
C ALA A 112 12.16 2.38 36.95
N ASP A 113 11.32 1.36 37.08
CA ASP A 113 10.85 0.57 35.93
C ASP A 113 10.06 1.42 34.93
N TRP A 114 9.53 2.55 35.38
CA TRP A 114 8.69 3.42 34.58
C TRP A 114 9.44 4.54 33.90
N GLU A 115 10.41 5.14 34.57
CA GLU A 115 11.41 5.98 33.93
C GLU A 115 12.10 5.19 32.80
N ARG A 116 12.36 3.90 33.03
CA ARG A 116 12.87 2.98 32.00
C ARG A 116 11.90 2.76 30.84
N ALA A 117 10.60 2.56 31.12
CA ALA A 117 9.58 2.40 30.08
C ALA A 117 9.37 3.69 29.25
N MET A 118 9.45 4.87 29.89
CA MET A 118 9.42 6.19 29.26
C MET A 118 10.60 6.38 28.29
N LEU A 119 11.82 6.11 28.75
CA LEU A 119 13.03 6.16 27.90
C LEU A 119 12.97 5.18 26.73
N GLN A 120 12.40 3.98 26.95
CA GLN A 120 12.18 3.01 25.87
C GLN A 120 11.16 3.49 24.84
N ALA A 121 10.10 4.19 25.26
CA ALA A 121 9.13 4.77 24.34
C ALA A 121 9.74 5.89 23.48
N GLU A 122 10.51 6.79 24.10
CA GLU A 122 11.21 7.89 23.42
C GLU A 122 12.24 7.37 22.40
N THR A 123 13.06 6.39 22.79
CA THR A 123 14.02 5.76 21.87
C THR A 123 13.35 4.97 20.74
N MET A 124 12.14 4.43 20.95
CA MET A 124 11.35 3.82 19.87
C MET A 124 10.85 4.87 18.87
N GLU A 125 10.48 6.07 19.31
CA GLU A 125 10.11 7.17 18.42
C GLU A 125 11.28 7.65 17.56
N GLU A 126 12.47 7.78 18.13
CA GLU A 126 13.68 8.16 17.38
C GLU A 126 14.07 7.11 16.33
N ARG A 127 14.08 5.82 16.71
CA ARG A 127 14.33 4.71 15.78
C ARG A 127 13.31 4.69 14.64
N MET A 128 12.06 5.05 14.93
CA MET A 128 11.02 5.16 13.92
C MET A 128 11.28 6.28 12.91
N ASN A 129 11.74 7.44 13.39
CA ASN A 129 12.10 8.56 12.52
C ASN A 129 13.25 8.17 11.58
N LEU A 130 14.29 7.53 12.10
CA LEU A 130 15.42 7.02 11.30
C LEU A 130 14.98 5.97 10.25
N PHE A 131 14.08 5.06 10.62
CA PHE A 131 13.52 4.08 9.68
C PHE A 131 12.75 4.76 8.54
N LEU A 132 11.89 5.72 8.86
CA LEU A 132 11.08 6.44 7.87
C LEU A 132 11.93 7.33 6.95
N GLU A 133 13.06 7.86 7.44
CA GLU A 133 14.05 8.57 6.63
C GLU A 133 14.85 7.61 5.74
N GLY A 134 15.21 6.43 6.24
CA GLY A 134 15.85 5.37 5.45
C GLY A 134 14.98 4.89 4.28
N VAL A 135 13.66 4.80 4.49
CA VAL A 135 12.67 4.50 3.43
C VAL A 135 12.63 5.61 2.37
N GLU A 136 12.81 6.88 2.75
CA GLU A 136 12.90 8.00 1.80
C GLU A 136 14.22 7.97 1.01
N GLY A 137 15.33 7.61 1.67
CA GLY A 137 16.63 7.42 1.02
C GLY A 137 16.62 6.29 -0.02
N THR A 138 15.95 5.17 0.27
CA THR A 138 15.77 4.07 -0.71
C THR A 138 14.89 4.49 -1.88
N PHE A 139 13.89 5.36 -1.66
CA PHE A 139 13.05 5.93 -2.71
C PHE A 139 13.83 6.78 -3.73
N ALA A 140 14.91 7.43 -3.28
CA ALA A 140 15.76 8.27 -4.12
C ALA A 140 16.96 7.54 -4.72
N ALA A 141 17.48 6.52 -4.03
CA ALA A 141 18.74 5.85 -4.39
C ALA A 141 18.56 4.58 -5.25
N GLU A 142 17.44 3.85 -5.12
CA GLU A 142 17.23 2.61 -5.87
C GLU A 142 16.46 2.86 -7.16
N GLY A 143 17.20 2.93 -8.27
CA GLY A 143 16.63 2.65 -9.58
C GLY A 143 16.14 1.20 -9.60
N LEU A 144 14.81 1.01 -9.58
CA LEU A 144 14.06 -0.22 -9.89
C LEU A 144 14.90 -1.50 -9.79
N GLY A 145 15.33 -1.85 -8.57
CA GLY A 145 16.02 -3.10 -8.32
C GLY A 145 15.15 -4.27 -8.77
N GLU A 146 15.79 -5.26 -9.40
CA GLU A 146 15.20 -6.52 -9.87
C GLU A 146 14.59 -7.34 -8.72
N GLU A 147 13.48 -6.88 -8.13
CA GLU A 147 12.57 -7.78 -7.44
C GLU A 147 11.95 -8.63 -8.56
N ALA A 148 12.50 -9.84 -8.72
CA ALA A 148 12.32 -10.69 -9.89
C ALA A 148 10.85 -11.15 -10.04
N VAL A 149 10.03 -10.32 -10.65
CA VAL A 149 8.73 -10.74 -11.18
C VAL A 149 9.01 -11.76 -12.27
N SER A 150 8.51 -12.98 -12.10
CA SER A 150 8.77 -14.04 -13.07
C SER A 150 8.06 -13.75 -14.39
N ASP A 151 8.68 -14.22 -15.45
CA ASP A 151 8.17 -14.15 -16.81
C ASP A 151 6.79 -14.84 -16.92
N ASP A 152 6.62 -15.98 -16.23
CA ASP A 152 5.35 -16.72 -16.13
C ASP A 152 4.26 -15.94 -15.37
N GLU A 153 4.62 -15.14 -14.36
CA GLU A 153 3.67 -14.31 -13.61
C GLU A 153 3.09 -13.21 -14.51
N ILE A 154 3.89 -12.65 -15.42
CA ILE A 154 3.43 -11.68 -16.41
C ILE A 154 2.54 -12.35 -17.45
N ASP A 155 2.89 -13.54 -17.92
CA ASP A 155 2.09 -14.24 -18.93
C ASP A 155 0.72 -14.64 -18.38
N ARG A 156 0.65 -15.13 -17.14
CA ARG A 156 -0.63 -15.40 -16.45
C ARG A 156 -1.49 -14.15 -16.28
N MET A 157 -0.88 -12.99 -16.01
CA MET A 157 -1.62 -11.73 -15.92
C MET A 157 -2.24 -11.33 -17.27
N ILE A 158 -1.50 -11.53 -18.37
CA ILE A 158 -2.01 -11.26 -19.72
C ILE A 158 -3.16 -12.22 -20.05
N GLU A 159 -3.04 -13.49 -19.69
CA GLU A 159 -4.08 -14.50 -19.92
C GLU A 159 -5.34 -14.27 -19.07
N ALA A 160 -5.20 -13.87 -17.80
CA ALA A 160 -6.34 -13.53 -16.96
C ALA A 160 -7.17 -12.36 -17.54
N GLU A 161 -6.51 -11.37 -18.15
CA GLU A 161 -7.18 -10.27 -18.83
C GLU A 161 -7.88 -10.73 -20.12
N VAL A 162 -7.33 -11.73 -20.83
CA VAL A 162 -8.00 -12.35 -22.00
C VAL A 162 -9.32 -12.97 -21.59
N VAL A 163 -9.33 -13.76 -20.51
CA VAL A 163 -10.55 -14.40 -19.98
C VAL A 163 -11.56 -13.34 -19.55
N THR A 164 -11.13 -12.31 -18.83
CA THR A 164 -12.01 -11.24 -18.37
C THR A 164 -12.57 -10.40 -19.53
N GLY A 165 -11.75 -10.15 -20.56
CA GLY A 165 -12.17 -9.46 -21.78
C GLY A 165 -13.16 -10.27 -22.62
N GLN A 166 -12.96 -11.58 -22.71
CA GLN A 166 -13.90 -12.50 -23.36
C GLN A 166 -15.23 -12.56 -22.62
N GLN A 167 -15.21 -12.60 -21.28
CA GLN A 167 -16.41 -12.57 -20.45
C GLN A 167 -17.23 -11.30 -20.71
N LYS A 168 -16.58 -10.12 -20.74
CA LYS A 168 -17.26 -8.85 -21.04
C LYS A 168 -17.87 -8.81 -22.45
N GLN A 169 -17.16 -9.37 -23.44
CA GLN A 169 -17.69 -9.47 -24.80
C GLN A 169 -18.90 -10.41 -24.89
N LEU A 170 -18.90 -11.51 -24.12
CA LEU A 170 -20.05 -12.40 -24.01
C LEU A 170 -21.24 -11.71 -23.34
N ASP A 171 -21.00 -10.98 -22.25
CA ASP A 171 -22.04 -10.21 -21.55
C ASP A 171 -22.66 -9.12 -22.46
N GLU A 172 -21.84 -8.42 -23.26
CA GLU A 172 -22.31 -7.45 -24.26
C GLU A 172 -23.13 -8.12 -25.37
N LEU A 173 -22.71 -9.29 -25.84
CA LEU A 173 -23.46 -10.06 -26.84
C LEU A 173 -24.80 -10.55 -26.30
N ASP A 174 -24.86 -10.95 -25.03
CA ASP A 174 -26.10 -11.39 -24.39
C ASP A 174 -27.06 -10.21 -24.16
N GLN A 175 -26.54 -9.02 -23.84
CA GLN A 175 -27.34 -7.78 -23.80
C GLN A 175 -27.90 -7.41 -25.17
N LEU A 176 -27.08 -7.43 -26.21
CA LEU A 176 -27.53 -7.18 -27.60
C LEU A 176 -28.56 -8.21 -28.06
N ARG A 177 -28.40 -9.48 -27.68
CA ARG A 177 -29.38 -10.55 -27.96
C ARG A 177 -30.70 -10.30 -27.24
N ALA A 178 -30.66 -9.88 -25.98
CA ALA A 178 -31.86 -9.53 -25.21
C ALA A 178 -32.58 -8.31 -25.82
N GLU A 179 -31.84 -7.33 -26.31
CA GLU A 179 -32.37 -6.14 -26.98
C GLU A 179 -33.04 -6.51 -28.32
N ILE A 180 -32.40 -7.33 -29.14
CA ILE A 180 -32.98 -7.86 -30.39
C ILE A 180 -34.23 -8.71 -30.11
N ALA A 181 -34.22 -9.53 -29.05
CA ALA A 181 -35.39 -10.35 -28.67
C ALA A 181 -36.58 -9.46 -28.25
N LYS A 182 -36.30 -8.38 -27.52
CA LYS A 182 -37.32 -7.39 -27.11
C LYS A 182 -37.90 -6.64 -28.32
N GLU A 183 -37.06 -6.29 -29.30
CA GLU A 183 -37.51 -5.65 -30.55
C GLU A 183 -38.25 -6.60 -31.52
N ARG A 184 -37.96 -7.90 -31.46
CA ARG A 184 -38.69 -8.91 -32.25
C ARG A 184 -40.03 -9.29 -31.61
N GLY A 185 -40.08 -9.45 -30.29
CA GLY A 185 -41.33 -9.73 -29.57
C GLY A 185 -42.33 -8.57 -29.63
N SER A 186 -41.86 -7.32 -29.72
CA SER A 186 -42.75 -6.16 -29.92
C SER A 186 -43.33 -6.08 -31.34
N LYS A 187 -42.62 -6.58 -32.35
CA LYS A 187 -43.08 -6.64 -33.75
C LYS A 187 -44.07 -7.77 -34.05
N GLU A 188 -44.06 -8.86 -33.28
CA GLU A 188 -45.06 -9.92 -33.40
C GLU A 188 -46.38 -9.61 -32.68
N ALA A 189 -46.39 -8.72 -31.68
CA ALA A 189 -47.60 -8.31 -30.97
C ALA A 189 -48.42 -7.21 -31.69
N THR A 190 -47.95 -6.71 -32.85
CA THR A 190 -48.62 -5.64 -33.63
C THR A 190 -49.15 -6.09 -35.00
N ARG A 191 -49.29 -7.39 -35.23
CA ARG A 191 -49.99 -7.97 -36.39
C ARG A 191 -51.18 -8.80 -35.92
#